data_AF-A0A358EJN2-F1
#
_entry.id   AF-A0A358EJN2-F1
#
_cell.length_a   1.000
_cell.length_b   1.000
_cell.length_c   1.000
_cell.angle_alpha   90.00
_cell.angle_beta   90.00
_cell.angle_gamma   90.00
#
_symmetry.space_group_name_H-M   'P 1'
#
loop_
_entity.id
_entity.type
_entity.pdbx_description
1 polymer ?
#
loop_
_entity_poly.entity_id
_entity_poly.type
_entity_poly.pdbx_seq_one_letter_code
_entity_poly.pdbx_strand_id
1 'polypeptide(L)'
;LPKGDEGTAVQISYDMGYYSSATTVTLNKAHDVPVRGQENDRVKRMESYVKDFKPISMGLLNLKQGKGVLTLKALEIPGKTALEFRLLMLKRLE
;
A
#
# COMPACT_ATOMS: atom_id res chain seq x y z
N LEU A 1 7.44 3.83 -3.13
CA LEU A 1 6.96 4.50 -4.36
C LEU A 1 8.18 4.69 -5.26
N PRO A 2 8.22 4.14 -6.48
CA PRO A 2 9.34 4.35 -7.38
C PRO A 2 9.52 5.84 -7.74
N LYS A 3 10.73 6.22 -8.14
CA LYS A 3 11.00 7.60 -8.58
C LYS A 3 10.28 7.86 -9.91
N GLY A 4 9.58 8.99 -10.02
CA GLY A 4 8.77 9.37 -11.19
C GLY A 4 7.28 9.04 -11.07
N ASP A 5 6.87 8.33 -10.00
CA ASP A 5 5.46 8.02 -9.71
C ASP A 5 4.89 8.93 -8.59
N GLU A 6 5.61 9.98 -8.17
CA GLU A 6 5.14 10.96 -7.19
C GLU A 6 3.81 11.60 -7.61
N GLY A 7 2.94 11.82 -6.64
CA GLY A 7 1.56 12.28 -6.88
C GLY A 7 0.56 11.15 -7.06
N THR A 8 1.01 9.88 -7.04
CA THR A 8 0.11 8.72 -7.04
C THR A 8 -0.93 8.83 -5.91
N ALA A 9 -2.21 8.76 -6.26
CA ALA A 9 -3.32 8.81 -5.31
C ALA A 9 -3.90 7.40 -5.11
N VAL A 10 -4.01 6.99 -3.85
CA VAL A 10 -4.46 5.63 -3.48
C VAL A 10 -5.58 5.73 -2.46
N GLN A 11 -6.63 4.97 -2.70
CA GLN A 11 -7.79 4.87 -1.84
C GLN A 11 -7.90 3.47 -1.25
N ILE A 12 -8.20 3.41 0.05
CA ILE A 12 -8.74 2.22 0.69
C ILE A 12 -10.24 2.48 0.92
N SER A 13 -11.09 1.59 0.40
CA SER A 13 -12.53 1.64 0.63
C SER A 13 -13.03 0.37 1.32
N TYR A 14 -14.10 0.51 2.08
CA TYR A 14 -14.84 -0.56 2.72
C TYR A 14 -16.29 -0.51 2.23
N ASP A 15 -16.82 -1.62 1.74
CA ASP A 15 -18.18 -1.71 1.20
C ASP A 15 -18.93 -2.93 1.76
N MET A 16 -20.12 -2.69 2.30
CA MET A 16 -21.04 -3.69 2.84
C MET A 16 -22.34 -3.83 2.03
N GLY A 17 -22.46 -3.17 0.88
CA GLY A 17 -23.65 -3.10 0.03
C GLY A 17 -24.69 -2.06 0.46
N TYR A 18 -24.83 -1.79 1.76
CA TYR A 18 -25.71 -0.74 2.33
C TYR A 18 -24.94 0.36 3.07
N TYR A 19 -23.63 0.19 3.22
CA TYR A 19 -22.74 1.15 3.84
C TYR A 19 -21.39 1.10 3.17
N SER A 20 -20.84 2.27 2.86
CA SER A 20 -19.49 2.40 2.33
C SER A 20 -18.72 3.50 3.07
N SER A 21 -17.44 3.29 3.26
CA SER A 21 -16.50 4.32 3.71
C SER A 21 -15.21 4.22 2.92
N ALA A 22 -14.49 5.33 2.79
CA ALA A 22 -13.21 5.34 2.10
C ALA A 22 -12.30 6.43 2.67
N THR A 23 -11.00 6.23 2.53
CA THR A 23 -10.00 7.28 2.74
C THR A 23 -8.95 7.21 1.63
N THR A 24 -8.44 8.37 1.25
CA THR A 24 -7.50 8.53 0.14
C THR A 24 -6.25 9.22 0.66
N VAL A 25 -5.09 8.78 0.18
CA VAL A 25 -3.80 9.43 0.41
C VAL A 25 -3.08 9.67 -0.91
N THR A 26 -2.42 10.81 -1.02
CA THR A 26 -1.53 11.12 -2.14
C THR A 26 -0.08 10.91 -1.72
N LEU A 27 0.65 10.11 -2.49
CA LEU A 27 2.03 9.75 -2.24
C LEU A 27 2.97 10.72 -2.96
N ASN A 28 3.38 11.79 -2.27
CA ASN A 28 4.20 12.86 -2.86
C ASN A 28 5.72 12.64 -2.75
N LYS A 29 6.17 11.54 -2.15
CA LYS A 29 7.59 11.25 -1.95
C LYS A 29 7.91 9.85 -2.44
N ALA A 30 8.85 9.78 -3.37
CA ALA A 30 9.45 8.50 -3.75
C ALA A 30 10.18 7.87 -2.55
N HIS A 31 10.16 6.55 -2.54
CA HIS A 31 10.91 5.67 -1.67
C HIS A 31 11.27 4.45 -2.52
N ASP A 32 12.32 4.65 -3.31
CA ASP A 32 12.85 3.67 -4.23
C ASP A 32 14.15 3.13 -3.63
N VAL A 33 14.10 1.87 -3.20
CA VAL A 33 15.20 1.21 -2.49
C VAL A 33 15.54 -0.09 -3.18
N PRO A 34 16.84 -0.44 -3.28
CA PRO A 34 17.24 -1.69 -3.90
C PRO A 34 16.69 -2.90 -3.12
N VAL A 35 16.48 -3.99 -3.84
CA VAL A 35 16.25 -5.29 -3.20
C VAL A 35 17.52 -5.73 -2.47
N ARG A 36 17.35 -6.42 -1.34
CA ARG A 36 18.44 -6.97 -0.53
C ARG A 36 18.20 -8.41 -0.14
N GLY A 37 19.25 -9.06 0.34
CA GLY A 37 19.26 -10.43 0.82
C GLY A 37 20.17 -11.34 0.02
N GLN A 38 20.43 -11.03 -1.25
CA GLN A 38 21.30 -11.82 -2.14
C GLN A 38 22.73 -11.94 -1.61
N GLU A 39 23.21 -10.93 -0.88
CA GLU A 39 24.54 -10.93 -0.25
C GLU A 39 24.76 -12.07 0.75
N ASN A 40 23.67 -12.70 1.23
CA ASN A 40 23.71 -13.84 2.14
C ASN A 40 23.49 -15.19 1.44
N ASP A 41 23.30 -15.19 0.11
CA ASP A 41 23.04 -16.41 -0.65
C ASP A 41 24.30 -17.24 -0.87
N ARG A 42 24.21 -18.52 -0.53
CA ARG A 42 25.22 -19.52 -0.90
C ARG A 42 24.94 -20.14 -2.27
N VAL A 43 23.68 -20.10 -2.70
CA VAL A 43 23.17 -20.56 -3.99
C VAL A 43 22.08 -19.61 -4.44
N LYS A 44 21.81 -19.55 -5.75
CA LYS A 44 20.72 -18.74 -6.27
C LYS A 44 19.39 -19.19 -5.66
N ARG A 45 18.74 -18.30 -4.93
CA ARG A 45 17.46 -18.57 -4.27
C ARG A 45 16.28 -18.62 -5.25
N MET A 46 15.22 -19.32 -4.86
CA MET A 46 13.93 -19.37 -5.57
C MET A 46 12.92 -18.39 -4.96
N GLU A 47 13.17 -17.96 -3.73
CA GLU A 47 12.35 -17.06 -2.93
C GLU A 47 12.57 -15.59 -3.33
N SER A 48 11.57 -14.76 -3.04
CA SER A 48 11.64 -13.32 -3.28
C SER A 48 12.66 -12.63 -2.39
N TYR A 49 13.37 -11.65 -2.95
CA TYR A 49 14.16 -10.70 -2.18
C TYR A 49 13.27 -9.74 -1.38
N VAL A 50 13.87 -9.07 -0.40
CA VAL A 50 13.16 -8.10 0.44
C VAL A 50 13.59 -6.67 0.09
N LYS A 51 12.67 -5.73 0.28
CA LYS A 51 12.94 -4.29 0.25
C LYS A 51 12.68 -3.69 1.62
N ASP A 52 13.29 -2.54 1.88
CA ASP A 52 13.02 -1.77 3.08
C ASP A 52 11.74 -0.94 2.89
N PHE A 53 10.58 -1.58 3.05
CA PHE A 53 9.27 -0.94 2.84
C PHE A 53 9.02 0.15 3.89
N LYS A 54 8.64 1.35 3.42
CA LYS A 54 8.29 2.47 4.30
C LYS A 54 6.78 2.47 4.61
N PRO A 55 6.37 2.46 5.90
CA PRO A 55 4.97 2.57 6.27
C PRO A 55 4.42 3.97 5.96
N ILE A 56 3.15 4.03 5.56
CA ILE A 56 2.43 5.28 5.29
C ILE A 56 1.07 5.21 5.99
N SER A 57 0.72 6.26 6.73
CA SER A 57 -0.62 6.40 7.30
C SER A 57 -1.58 6.91 6.23
N MET A 58 -2.66 6.18 5.98
CA MET A 58 -3.72 6.56 5.02
C MET A 58 -4.84 7.40 5.66
N GLY A 59 -4.79 7.61 6.98
CA GLY A 59 -5.83 8.30 7.73
C GLY A 59 -6.87 7.37 8.35
N LEU A 60 -8.09 7.88 8.51
CA LEU A 60 -9.16 7.21 9.24
C LEU A 60 -10.12 6.50 8.29
N LEU A 61 -10.48 5.27 8.62
CA LEU A 61 -11.48 4.50 7.89
C LEU A 61 -12.56 4.03 8.88
N ASN A 62 -13.79 4.46 8.65
CA ASN A 62 -14.92 4.08 9.51
C ASN A 62 -15.45 2.70 9.12
N LEU A 63 -15.31 1.72 10.02
CA LEU A 63 -15.78 0.36 9.80
C LEU A 63 -17.01 0.11 10.67
N LYS A 64 -18.16 -0.15 10.05
CA LYS A 64 -19.34 -0.65 10.76
C LYS A 64 -19.18 -2.14 11.05
N GLN A 65 -19.75 -2.58 12.17
CA GLN A 65 -19.79 -3.99 12.54
C GLN A 65 -20.46 -4.82 11.43
N GLY A 66 -19.79 -5.91 11.03
CA GLY A 66 -20.29 -6.86 10.04
C GLY A 66 -19.21 -7.25 9.04
N LYS A 67 -19.63 -7.91 7.96
CA LYS A 67 -18.76 -8.28 6.85
C LYS A 67 -18.87 -7.25 5.73
N GLY A 68 -17.74 -6.93 5.12
CA GLY A 68 -17.67 -6.09 3.93
C GLY A 68 -16.33 -6.28 3.21
N VAL A 69 -16.23 -5.73 2.01
CA VAL A 69 -15.05 -5.85 1.15
C VAL A 69 -14.16 -4.64 1.37
N LEU A 70 -12.89 -4.88 1.68
CA LEU A 70 -11.85 -3.85 1.65
C LEU A 70 -11.18 -3.84 0.28
N THR A 71 -11.19 -2.69 -0.40
CA THR A 71 -10.56 -2.51 -1.71
C THR A 71 -9.47 -1.46 -1.62
N LEU A 72 -8.24 -1.82 -2.00
CA LEU A 72 -7.15 -0.89 -2.22
C LEU A 72 -7.09 -0.57 -3.72
N LYS A 73 -7.26 0.71 -4.09
CA LYS A 73 -7.31 1.14 -5.48
C LYS A 73 -6.41 2.34 -5.71
N ALA A 74 -5.59 2.29 -6.75
CA ALA A 74 -4.94 3.48 -7.29
C ALA A 74 -5.97 4.31 -8.06
N LEU A 75 -6.21 5.55 -7.63
CA LEU A 75 -7.10 6.49 -8.30
C LEU A 75 -6.37 7.24 -9.41
N GLU A 76 -5.10 7.59 -9.16
CA GLU A 76 -4.23 8.25 -10.14
C GLU A 76 -2.85 7.62 -10.12
N ILE A 77 -2.28 7.44 -11.31
CA ILE A 77 -0.93 6.93 -11.55
C ILE A 77 -0.25 7.90 -12.51
N PRO A 78 0.45 8.94 -12.02
CA PRO A 78 1.08 9.94 -12.87
C PRO A 78 2.21 9.39 -13.73
N GLY A 79 2.89 8.34 -13.25
CA GLY A 79 3.98 7.67 -13.95
C GLY A 79 3.57 6.32 -14.51
N LYS A 80 4.40 5.30 -14.26
CA LYS A 80 4.21 3.95 -14.82
C LYS A 80 3.60 2.97 -13.82
N THR A 81 3.77 3.23 -12.52
CA THR A 81 3.29 2.32 -11.48
C THR A 81 2.68 3.08 -10.31
N ALA A 82 1.78 2.42 -9.56
CA ALA A 82 1.16 3.05 -8.40
C ALA A 82 2.02 2.90 -7.13
N LEU A 83 2.21 1.67 -6.66
CA LEU A 83 3.11 1.37 -5.55
C LEU A 83 3.45 -0.12 -5.51
N GLU A 84 4.55 -0.44 -4.84
CA GLU A 84 4.82 -1.80 -4.36
C GLU A 84 4.20 -1.96 -2.96
N PHE A 85 3.27 -2.91 -2.84
CA PHE A 85 2.48 -3.13 -1.63
C PHE A 85 2.93 -4.41 -0.91
N ARG A 86 3.01 -4.35 0.43
CA ARG A 86 3.40 -5.50 1.27
C ARG A 86 2.39 -5.81 2.37
N LEU A 87 1.91 -4.77 3.07
CA LEU A 87 1.15 -4.94 4.30
C LEU A 87 0.14 -3.81 4.46
N LEU A 88 -1.09 -4.16 4.84
CA LEU A 88 -2.11 -3.26 5.36
C LEU A 88 -2.32 -3.59 6.83
N MET A 89 -2.30 -2.58 7.69
CA MET A 89 -2.57 -2.73 9.12
C MET A 89 -3.71 -1.80 9.52
N LEU A 90 -4.76 -2.36 10.09
CA LEU A 90 -5.85 -1.60 10.69
C LEU A 90 -5.57 -1.45 12.19
N LYS A 91 -5.38 -0.22 12.64
CA LYS A 91 -5.28 0.10 14.07
C LYS A 91 -6.64 0.57 14.54
N ARG A 92 -7.27 -0.18 15.45
CA ARG A 92 -8.48 0.27 16.14
C ARG A 92 -8.17 1.53 16.94
N LEU A 93 -9.01 2.54 16.81
CA LEU A 93 -9.01 3.73 17.64
C LEU A 93 -10.16 3.61 18.65
N GLU A 94 -9.94 4.14 19.85
CA GLU A 94 -10.93 4.17 20.94
C GLU A 94 -11.79 5.43 20.85
#